data_AF-A0A7S1SFU6-F1
#
_entry.id   AF-A0A7S1SFU6-F1
#
_cell.length_a   1.000
_cell.length_b   1.000
_cell.length_c   1.000
_cell.angle_alpha   90.00
_cell.angle_beta   90.00
_cell.angle_gamma   90.00
#
_symmetry.space_group_name_H-M   'P 1'
#
loop_
_entity.id
_entity.type
_entity.pdbx_description
1 polymer ?
#
loop_
_entity_poly.entity_id
_entity_poly.type
_entity_poly.pdbx_seq_one_letter_code
_entity_poly.pdbx_strand_id
1 'polypeptide(L)'
;LRPGGDLSVIVGLGDNTGLPPAIMMPTWVPLNVRYWFNWLSIRLGDWSRFLWWRRVSTGQTLQVVALDAATGADQWKFESATWWRPTCAGDEERVETLLSGGRHRGRDFCTCDSWSSPTIGGDGTVYIGNAFGVLHALRDEDGNGIVSGDKEVSFDDLGAAILMPPSIAPGMLAAVTCAEVVVYR
;
A
#
# COMPACT_ATOMS: atom_id res chain seq x y z
N LEU A 1 -11.10 2.33 -24.13
CA LEU A 1 -12.45 1.95 -23.65
C LEU A 1 -13.02 0.93 -24.62
N ARG A 2 -13.30 -0.30 -24.18
CA ARG A 2 -13.96 -1.30 -25.02
C ARG A 2 -15.43 -0.88 -25.24
N PRO A 3 -15.94 -0.85 -26.47
CA PRO A 3 -17.37 -0.67 -26.69
C PRO A 3 -18.13 -1.84 -26.03
N GLY A 4 -19.01 -1.55 -25.07
CA GLY A 4 -19.85 -2.55 -24.39
C GLY A 4 -19.26 -3.19 -23.13
N GLY A 5 -18.13 -2.71 -22.59
CA GLY A 5 -17.73 -3.04 -21.22
C GLY A 5 -18.54 -2.22 -20.21
N ASP A 6 -18.82 -2.79 -19.04
CA ASP A 6 -19.50 -2.07 -17.97
C ASP A 6 -18.67 -0.85 -17.55
N LEU A 7 -19.34 0.29 -17.40
CA LEU A 7 -18.69 1.53 -17.01
C LEU A 7 -18.45 1.47 -15.51
N SER A 8 -17.18 1.39 -15.09
CA SER A 8 -16.81 1.20 -13.68
C SER A 8 -16.11 2.41 -13.08
N VAL A 9 -16.33 2.63 -11.79
CA VAL A 9 -15.53 3.50 -10.92
C VAL A 9 -14.75 2.61 -9.96
N ILE A 10 -13.43 2.78 -9.90
CA ILE A 10 -12.55 1.99 -9.03
C ILE A 10 -12.10 2.83 -7.84
N VAL A 11 -12.25 2.31 -6.63
CA VAL A 11 -11.88 3.01 -5.39
C VAL A 11 -11.11 2.06 -4.46
N GLY A 12 -9.96 2.52 -3.98
CA GLY A 12 -9.24 1.89 -2.87
C GLY A 12 -9.82 2.37 -1.53
N LEU A 13 -10.13 1.44 -0.64
CA LEU A 13 -10.67 1.68 0.69
C LEU A 13 -9.72 1.12 1.75
N GLY A 14 -9.58 1.85 2.85
CA GLY A 14 -8.86 1.41 4.03
C GLY A 14 -8.22 2.57 4.78
N ASP A 15 -7.75 2.28 5.99
CA ASP A 15 -7.14 3.27 6.85
C ASP A 15 -5.68 3.54 6.47
N ASN A 16 -5.29 4.81 6.50
CA ASN A 16 -3.89 5.19 6.35
C ASN A 16 -3.05 4.56 7.47
N THR A 17 -1.79 4.27 7.12
CA THR A 17 -0.80 3.85 8.10
C THR A 17 -0.39 5.02 8.99
N GLY A 18 0.11 4.71 10.19
CA GLY A 18 0.58 5.70 11.14
C GLY A 18 2.08 5.99 11.02
N LEU A 19 2.57 6.79 11.96
CA LEU A 19 3.99 7.06 12.11
C LEU A 19 4.70 5.94 12.87
N PRO A 20 6.01 5.73 12.61
CA PRO A 20 6.83 4.82 13.39
C PRO A 20 6.76 5.17 14.87
N PRO A 21 6.52 4.20 15.76
CA PRO A 21 6.38 4.47 17.19
C PRO A 21 7.59 5.17 17.80
N ALA A 22 8.80 4.90 17.27
CA ALA A 22 10.03 5.59 17.67
C ALA A 22 10.01 7.11 17.39
N ILE A 23 9.27 7.56 16.37
CA ILE A 23 9.03 8.99 16.09
C ILE A 23 7.99 9.55 17.06
N MET A 24 6.99 8.76 17.43
CA MET A 24 5.94 9.16 18.38
C MET A 24 6.39 9.16 19.85
N MET A 25 7.58 8.64 20.17
CA MET A 25 8.10 8.63 21.54
C MET A 25 8.39 10.06 22.05
N PRO A 26 8.09 10.36 23.34
CA PRO A 26 8.34 11.68 23.92
C PRO A 26 9.79 12.13 23.75
N THR A 27 10.05 13.41 23.46
CA THR A 27 11.39 13.96 23.15
C THR A 27 12.47 13.67 24.20
N TRP A 28 12.09 13.46 25.47
CA TRP A 28 13.01 13.08 26.55
C TRP A 28 13.54 11.64 26.46
N VAL A 29 12.92 10.76 25.66
CA VAL A 29 13.45 9.41 25.42
C VAL A 29 14.73 9.52 24.58
N PRO A 30 15.88 9.00 25.06
CA PRO A 30 17.14 9.09 24.32
C PRO A 30 17.08 8.45 22.93
N LEU A 31 17.77 9.04 21.94
CA LEU A 31 17.75 8.58 20.53
C LEU A 31 18.14 7.11 20.38
N ASN A 32 19.17 6.66 21.09
CA ASN A 32 19.61 5.26 21.07
C ASN A 32 18.52 4.28 21.55
N VAL A 33 17.68 4.69 22.51
CA VAL A 33 16.55 3.88 22.99
C VAL A 33 15.47 3.80 21.91
N ARG A 34 15.14 4.92 21.26
CA ARG A 34 14.18 4.94 20.14
C ARG A 34 14.62 4.04 18.98
N TYR A 35 15.90 4.11 18.62
CA TYR A 35 16.47 3.26 17.55
C TYR A 35 16.38 1.79 17.90
N TRP A 36 16.73 1.43 19.14
CA TRP A 36 16.66 0.04 19.59
C TRP A 36 15.21 -0.49 19.53
N PHE A 37 14.23 0.30 19.97
CA PHE A 37 12.82 -0.06 19.87
C PHE A 37 12.31 -0.16 18.42
N ASN A 38 12.73 0.76 17.53
CA ASN A 38 12.37 0.67 16.12
C ASN A 38 12.93 -0.59 15.47
N TRP A 39 14.21 -0.86 15.73
CA TRP A 39 14.90 -2.07 15.27
C TRP A 39 14.20 -3.35 15.76
N LEU A 40 13.81 -3.38 17.04
CA LEU A 40 13.06 -4.50 17.61
C LEU A 40 11.69 -4.65 16.93
N SER A 41 10.99 -3.54 16.65
CA SER A 41 9.72 -3.54 15.93
C SER A 41 9.85 -4.18 14.55
N ILE A 42 10.86 -3.78 13.77
CA ILE A 42 11.11 -4.36 12.43
C ILE A 42 11.39 -5.86 12.54
N ARG A 43 12.24 -6.26 13.49
CA ARG A 43 12.62 -7.68 13.68
C ARG A 43 11.45 -8.57 14.09
N LEU A 44 10.47 -8.04 14.80
CA LEU A 44 9.27 -8.77 15.19
C LEU A 44 8.23 -8.84 14.06
N GLY A 45 8.34 -8.01 13.01
CA GLY A 45 7.33 -7.92 11.95
C GLY A 45 5.95 -7.65 12.52
N ASP A 46 4.96 -8.46 12.13
CA ASP A 46 3.58 -8.35 12.64
C ASP A 46 3.45 -8.54 14.16
N TRP A 47 4.39 -9.23 14.81
CA TRP A 47 4.38 -9.37 16.28
C TRP A 47 4.68 -8.05 16.99
N SER A 48 5.21 -7.05 16.28
CA SER A 48 5.41 -5.71 16.84
C SER A 48 4.11 -5.04 17.28
N ARG A 49 2.94 -5.49 16.79
CA ARG A 49 1.62 -5.04 17.26
C ARG A 49 1.43 -5.17 18.78
N PHE A 50 2.12 -6.10 19.43
CA PHE A 50 2.05 -6.28 20.88
C PHE A 50 2.94 -5.30 21.66
N LEU A 51 3.87 -4.61 21.00
CA LEU A 51 4.66 -3.53 21.59
C LEU A 51 3.91 -2.18 21.57
N TRP A 52 3.00 -1.98 20.61
CA TRP A 52 2.42 -0.68 20.27
C TRP A 52 0.88 -0.67 20.42
N TRP A 53 0.39 -0.64 21.65
CA TRP A 53 -1.05 -0.71 21.98
C TRP A 53 -1.84 0.54 21.55
N ARG A 54 -2.54 0.51 20.39
CA ARG A 54 -3.78 1.29 20.15
C ARG A 54 -4.49 1.10 18.79
N ARG A 55 -3.79 1.01 17.66
CA ARG A 55 -4.41 0.83 16.31
C ARG A 55 -4.04 -0.48 15.62
N VAL A 56 -2.84 -0.97 15.87
CA VAL A 56 -2.25 -2.12 15.16
C VAL A 56 -2.83 -3.46 15.65
N SER A 57 -3.50 -3.49 16.81
CA SER A 57 -4.02 -4.72 17.41
C SER A 57 -5.20 -5.35 16.67
N THR A 58 -5.89 -4.60 15.80
CA THR A 58 -7.00 -5.12 14.98
C THR A 58 -6.58 -5.44 13.55
N GLY A 59 -5.37 -5.03 13.14
CA GLY A 59 -4.89 -5.17 11.76
C GLY A 59 -5.63 -4.23 10.81
N GLN A 60 -5.00 -3.96 9.66
CA GLN A 60 -5.58 -3.15 8.59
C GLN A 60 -5.71 -4.02 7.34
N THR A 61 -6.94 -4.42 7.00
CA THR A 61 -7.24 -5.02 5.70
C THR A 61 -7.68 -3.92 4.75
N LEU A 62 -7.02 -3.82 3.61
CA LEU A 62 -7.37 -2.85 2.59
C LEU A 62 -8.24 -3.51 1.54
N GLN A 63 -9.12 -2.73 0.91
CA GLN A 63 -10.03 -3.24 -0.10
C GLN A 63 -9.96 -2.41 -1.37
N VAL A 64 -10.25 -3.02 -2.52
CA VAL A 64 -10.54 -2.31 -3.76
C VAL A 64 -11.96 -2.67 -4.17
N VAL A 65 -12.75 -1.66 -4.51
CA VAL A 65 -14.14 -1.83 -4.94
C VAL A 65 -14.31 -1.24 -6.32
N ALA A 66 -14.94 -2.01 -7.21
CA ALA A 66 -15.50 -1.50 -8.44
C ALA A 66 -16.99 -1.24 -8.27
N LEU A 67 -17.41 -0.06 -8.70
CA LEU A 67 -18.79 0.38 -8.68
C LEU A 67 -19.27 0.61 -10.10
N ASP A 68 -20.51 0.25 -10.39
CA ASP A 68 -21.19 0.65 -11.60
C ASP A 68 -21.32 2.18 -11.64
N ALA A 69 -20.83 2.81 -12.70
CA ALA A 69 -20.73 4.26 -12.77
C ALA A 69 -22.10 4.95 -12.94
N ALA A 70 -23.13 4.24 -13.39
CA ALA A 70 -24.46 4.80 -13.58
C ALA A 70 -25.30 4.74 -12.29
N THR A 71 -25.14 3.67 -11.52
CA THR A 71 -26.00 3.33 -10.37
C THR A 71 -25.28 3.43 -9.03
N GLY A 72 -23.95 3.34 -9.02
CA GLY A 72 -23.13 3.23 -7.81
C GLY A 72 -23.22 1.86 -7.12
N ALA A 73 -23.82 0.85 -7.75
CA ALA A 73 -23.89 -0.50 -7.21
C ALA A 73 -22.53 -1.20 -7.27
N ASP A 74 -22.25 -2.08 -6.30
CA ASP A 74 -21.04 -2.91 -6.32
C ASP A 74 -21.02 -3.81 -7.56
N GLN A 75 -19.92 -3.80 -8.30
CA GLN A 75 -19.64 -4.74 -9.38
C GLN A 75 -18.76 -5.88 -8.88
N TRP A 76 -17.60 -5.54 -8.31
CA TRP A 76 -16.71 -6.51 -7.68
C TRP A 76 -15.89 -5.91 -6.55
N LYS A 77 -15.35 -6.80 -5.70
CA LYS A 77 -14.48 -6.43 -4.57
C LYS A 77 -13.24 -7.30 -4.49
N PHE A 78 -12.16 -6.70 -4.02
CA PHE A 78 -10.91 -7.35 -3.66
C PHE A 78 -10.55 -6.99 -2.22
N GLU A 79 -10.06 -7.97 -1.45
CA GLU A 79 -9.47 -7.74 -0.13
C GLU A 79 -7.97 -8.08 -0.17
N SER A 80 -7.13 -7.15 0.28
CA SER A 80 -5.70 -7.38 0.40
C SER A 80 -5.36 -8.21 1.63
N ALA A 81 -4.09 -8.60 1.74
CA ALA A 81 -3.53 -9.07 3.01
C ALA A 81 -3.73 -8.02 4.12
N THR A 82 -3.82 -8.49 5.38
CA THR A 82 -3.92 -7.62 6.56
C THR A 82 -2.53 -7.16 7.00
N TRP A 83 -2.38 -5.86 7.24
CA TRP A 83 -1.15 -5.27 7.76
C TRP A 83 -1.22 -5.03 9.26
N TRP A 84 -0.17 -5.45 9.95
CA TRP A 84 -0.06 -5.39 11.40
C TRP A 84 1.12 -4.56 11.86
N ARG A 85 1.60 -3.63 11.02
CA ARG A 85 2.65 -2.71 11.39
C ARG A 85 2.10 -1.28 11.50
N PRO A 86 2.63 -0.47 12.43
CA PRO A 86 2.15 0.89 12.66
C PRO A 86 2.41 1.84 11.50
N THR A 87 3.30 1.48 10.57
CA THR A 87 3.77 2.34 9.47
C THR A 87 3.79 1.55 8.18
N CYS A 88 3.71 2.26 7.06
CA CYS A 88 3.84 1.68 5.74
C CYS A 88 5.23 1.07 5.47
N ALA A 89 5.25 0.15 4.51
CA ALA A 89 6.46 -0.52 4.07
C ALA A 89 7.50 0.49 3.57
N GLY A 90 8.74 0.30 4.00
CA GLY A 90 9.89 1.11 3.60
C GLY A 90 10.12 2.36 4.47
N ASP A 91 9.09 2.97 5.04
CA ASP A 91 9.23 4.15 5.91
C ASP A 91 9.77 3.76 7.31
N GLU A 92 9.33 2.60 7.78
CA GLU A 92 9.69 2.03 9.08
C GLU A 92 11.16 1.59 9.18
N GLU A 93 11.76 1.14 8.06
CA GLU A 93 13.20 0.87 7.97
C GLU A 93 14.05 2.15 7.91
N ARG A 94 13.44 3.32 7.68
CA ARG A 94 14.13 4.60 7.43
C ARG A 94 14.02 5.62 8.58
N VAL A 95 13.51 5.19 9.73
CA VAL A 95 13.32 6.03 10.93
C VAL A 95 14.61 6.69 11.43
N GLU A 96 15.75 6.00 11.32
CA GLU A 96 17.04 6.54 11.75
C GLU A 96 17.40 7.82 11.00
N THR A 97 17.16 7.85 9.68
CA THR A 97 17.41 9.00 8.82
C THR A 97 16.59 10.22 9.27
N LEU A 98 15.34 9.99 9.72
CA LEU A 98 14.44 11.06 10.13
C LEU A 98 14.79 11.61 11.51
N LEU A 99 15.06 10.73 12.48
CA LEU A 99 15.35 11.14 13.85
C LEU A 99 16.75 11.72 14.02
N SER A 100 17.70 11.37 13.16
CA SER A 100 19.05 11.95 13.16
C SER A 100 19.13 13.35 12.53
N GLY A 101 18.02 13.88 12.01
CA GLY A 101 18.00 15.15 11.28
C GLY A 101 18.77 15.07 9.94
N GLY A 102 19.12 13.86 9.51
CA GLY A 102 19.81 13.61 8.27
C GLY A 102 18.89 13.90 7.09
N ARG A 103 18.94 15.12 6.54
CA ARG A 103 18.43 15.40 5.18
C ARG A 103 19.32 14.69 4.16
N HIS A 104 19.22 13.37 4.05
CA HIS A 104 19.86 12.65 2.99
C HIS A 104 19.06 12.83 1.69
N ARG A 105 19.45 13.85 0.92
CA ARG A 105 19.21 13.95 -0.53
C ARG A 105 17.74 13.71 -0.97
N GLY A 106 16.77 14.26 -0.24
CA GLY A 106 15.36 14.28 -0.68
C GLY A 106 14.63 12.92 -0.65
N ARG A 107 15.10 11.93 0.12
CA ARG A 107 14.30 10.73 0.42
C ARG A 107 13.53 10.96 1.71
N ASP A 108 12.45 11.70 1.57
CA ASP A 108 11.57 12.04 2.67
C ASP A 108 10.67 10.85 3.01
N PHE A 109 10.38 10.75 4.30
CA PHE A 109 9.34 9.89 4.84
C PHE A 109 8.04 10.08 4.08
N CYS A 110 7.44 8.99 3.62
CA CYS A 110 6.35 9.00 2.68
C CYS A 110 4.98 9.30 3.29
N THR A 111 4.78 9.07 4.59
CA THR A 111 3.47 9.28 5.26
C THR A 111 2.32 8.65 4.47
N CYS A 112 2.35 7.33 4.30
CA CYS A 112 1.60 6.70 3.23
C CYS A 112 0.08 6.64 3.46
N ASP A 113 -0.67 7.00 2.41
CA ASP A 113 -2.10 6.67 2.26
C ASP A 113 -2.29 5.16 2.04
N SER A 114 -3.49 4.64 2.32
CA SER A 114 -3.80 3.21 2.20
C SER A 114 -3.58 2.66 0.78
N TRP A 115 -4.05 3.36 -0.25
CA TRP A 115 -3.91 3.00 -1.66
C TRP A 115 -3.43 4.17 -2.51
N SER A 116 -2.73 3.85 -3.60
CA SER A 116 -2.57 4.77 -4.72
C SER A 116 -3.88 4.97 -5.48
N SER A 117 -3.92 5.96 -6.36
CA SER A 117 -4.95 5.97 -7.41
C SER A 117 -4.77 4.78 -8.37
N PRO A 118 -5.84 4.15 -8.87
CA PRO A 118 -5.75 3.04 -9.80
C PRO A 118 -5.46 3.50 -11.24
N THR A 119 -4.94 2.59 -12.04
CA THR A 119 -4.82 2.71 -13.50
C THR A 119 -5.47 1.52 -14.17
N ILE A 120 -6.32 1.75 -15.17
CA ILE A 120 -7.10 0.70 -15.83
C ILE A 120 -6.52 0.44 -17.22
N GLY A 121 -6.10 -0.80 -17.47
CA GLY A 121 -5.64 -1.27 -18.76
C GLY A 121 -6.76 -1.35 -19.82
N GLY A 122 -6.39 -1.37 -21.10
CA GLY A 122 -7.36 -1.51 -22.19
C GLY A 122 -8.07 -2.87 -22.24
N ASP A 123 -7.53 -3.85 -21.51
CA ASP A 123 -8.09 -5.17 -21.27
C ASP A 123 -9.06 -5.23 -20.08
N GLY A 124 -9.16 -4.16 -19.28
CA GLY A 124 -9.96 -4.07 -18.07
C GLY A 124 -9.22 -4.40 -16.78
N THR A 125 -7.91 -4.71 -16.85
CA THR A 125 -7.11 -5.00 -15.65
C THR A 125 -6.85 -3.72 -14.86
N VAL A 126 -7.12 -3.75 -13.56
CA VAL A 126 -6.88 -2.64 -12.63
C VAL A 126 -5.52 -2.79 -11.99
N TYR A 127 -4.65 -1.80 -12.19
CA TYR A 127 -3.35 -1.71 -11.55
C TYR A 127 -3.40 -0.69 -10.41
N ILE A 128 -3.08 -1.12 -9.19
CA ILE A 128 -3.16 -0.26 -8.00
C ILE A 128 -2.15 -0.71 -6.95
N GLY A 129 -1.43 0.24 -6.36
CA GLY A 129 -0.45 -0.03 -5.31
C GLY A 129 -0.97 0.37 -3.93
N ASN A 130 -0.38 -0.17 -2.87
CA ASN A 130 -0.80 0.12 -1.50
C ASN A 130 0.34 0.54 -0.55
N ALA A 131 -0.05 0.96 0.65
CA ALA A 131 0.84 1.27 1.77
C ALA A 131 1.73 0.10 2.21
N PHE A 132 1.38 -1.13 1.86
CA PHE A 132 2.11 -2.33 2.27
C PHE A 132 3.25 -2.66 1.29
N GLY A 133 3.45 -1.81 0.28
CA GLY A 133 4.50 -1.95 -0.72
C GLY A 133 4.16 -2.92 -1.85
N VAL A 134 2.89 -3.31 -1.96
CA VAL A 134 2.45 -4.29 -2.96
C VAL A 134 1.75 -3.59 -4.11
N LEU A 135 2.21 -3.85 -5.33
CA LEU A 135 1.51 -3.50 -6.57
C LEU A 135 0.60 -4.65 -6.97
N HIS A 136 -0.68 -4.36 -7.18
CA HIS A 136 -1.68 -5.34 -7.61
C HIS A 136 -2.11 -5.12 -9.06
N ALA A 137 -2.37 -6.20 -9.76
CA ALA A 137 -3.12 -6.28 -11.00
C ALA A 137 -4.37 -7.13 -10.74
N LEU A 138 -5.54 -6.53 -10.87
CA LEU A 138 -6.83 -7.06 -10.42
C LEU A 138 -7.82 -7.12 -11.58
N ARG A 139 -8.49 -8.26 -11.74
CA ARG A 139 -9.56 -8.41 -12.73
C ARG A 139 -10.52 -9.55 -12.35
N ASP A 140 -11.82 -9.23 -12.29
CA ASP A 140 -12.89 -10.22 -12.16
C ASP A 140 -13.06 -10.95 -13.50
N GLU A 141 -12.45 -12.12 -13.64
CA GLU A 141 -12.41 -12.88 -14.90
C GLU A 141 -13.62 -13.81 -15.02
N ASP A 142 -14.17 -14.27 -13.89
CA ASP A 142 -15.33 -15.17 -13.89
C ASP A 142 -16.68 -14.46 -13.69
N GLY A 143 -16.66 -13.17 -13.32
CA GLY A 143 -17.84 -12.31 -13.20
C GLY A 143 -18.65 -12.58 -11.93
N ASN A 144 -18.05 -13.16 -10.89
CA ASN A 144 -18.74 -13.52 -9.66
C ASN A 144 -18.82 -12.34 -8.65
N GLY A 145 -18.19 -11.21 -8.94
CA GLY A 145 -18.17 -10.02 -8.07
C GLY A 145 -17.12 -10.06 -6.95
N ILE A 146 -16.23 -11.05 -6.94
CA ILE A 146 -15.19 -11.26 -5.94
C ILE A 146 -13.89 -11.57 -6.67
N VAL A 147 -12.99 -10.60 -6.68
CA VAL A 147 -11.65 -10.76 -7.26
C VAL A 147 -10.77 -11.50 -6.25
N SER A 148 -10.36 -12.73 -6.58
CA SER A 148 -9.50 -13.52 -5.69
C SER A 148 -8.70 -14.62 -6.40
N GLY A 149 -7.59 -15.02 -5.77
CA GLY A 149 -6.74 -16.12 -6.25
C GLY A 149 -5.93 -15.80 -7.51
N ASP A 150 -5.08 -16.76 -7.88
CA ASP A 150 -4.00 -16.56 -8.86
C ASP A 150 -4.45 -16.26 -10.30
N LYS A 151 -5.73 -16.45 -10.60
CA LYS A 151 -6.29 -16.16 -11.94
C LYS A 151 -6.71 -14.70 -12.10
N GLU A 152 -7.08 -14.06 -11.00
CA GLU A 152 -7.72 -12.74 -10.99
C GLU A 152 -6.83 -11.68 -10.31
N VAL A 153 -5.88 -12.15 -9.51
CA VAL A 153 -4.94 -11.33 -8.76
C VAL A 153 -3.53 -11.73 -9.15
N SER A 154 -2.77 -10.76 -9.67
CA SER A 154 -1.32 -10.83 -9.73
C SER A 154 -0.76 -9.68 -8.89
N PHE A 155 0.35 -9.91 -8.19
CA PHE A 155 0.94 -8.88 -7.37
C PHE A 155 2.46 -8.99 -7.33
N ASP A 156 3.10 -7.88 -6.97
CA ASP A 156 4.54 -7.79 -6.74
C ASP A 156 4.81 -7.00 -5.46
N ASP A 157 5.64 -7.53 -4.58
CA ASP A 157 6.05 -6.88 -3.34
C ASP A 157 7.34 -6.10 -3.58
N LEU A 158 7.19 -4.78 -3.65
CA LEU A 158 8.27 -3.85 -3.94
C LEU A 158 8.98 -3.36 -2.67
N GLY A 159 8.56 -3.82 -1.49
CA GLY A 159 9.18 -3.49 -0.19
C GLY A 159 9.08 -2.02 0.23
N ALA A 160 8.37 -1.19 -0.53
CA ALA A 160 8.15 0.22 -0.24
C ALA A 160 6.78 0.65 -0.77
N ALA A 161 6.04 1.41 0.05
CA ALA A 161 4.70 1.86 -0.28
C ALA A 161 4.60 2.56 -1.65
N ILE A 162 3.43 2.42 -2.27
CA ILE A 162 3.11 2.98 -3.58
C ILE A 162 1.97 3.98 -3.38
N LEU A 163 2.26 5.26 -3.62
CA LEU A 163 1.30 6.36 -3.43
C LEU A 163 0.82 6.95 -4.76
N MET A 164 1.69 6.90 -5.76
CA MET A 164 1.40 7.46 -7.07
C MET A 164 0.67 6.42 -7.93
N PRO A 165 -0.26 6.86 -8.81
CA PRO A 165 -0.87 5.95 -9.75
C PRO A 165 0.19 5.29 -10.62
N PRO A 166 0.08 3.98 -10.90
CA PRO A 166 0.85 3.34 -11.96
C PRO A 166 0.62 4.06 -13.29
N SER A 167 1.54 3.93 -14.23
CA SER A 167 1.40 4.46 -15.59
C SER A 167 1.56 3.32 -16.57
N ILE A 168 0.67 3.23 -17.56
CA ILE A 168 0.63 2.11 -18.50
C ILE A 168 0.78 2.57 -19.95
N ALA A 169 1.51 1.78 -20.73
CA ALA A 169 1.62 1.86 -22.18
C ALA A 169 1.57 0.43 -22.77
N PRO A 170 1.39 0.25 -24.09
CA PRO A 170 1.44 -1.09 -24.69
C PRO A 170 2.75 -1.82 -24.33
N GLY A 171 2.64 -2.95 -23.64
CA GLY A 171 3.77 -3.77 -23.20
C GLY A 171 4.64 -3.13 -22.10
N MET A 172 4.14 -2.14 -21.37
CA MET A 172 4.90 -1.51 -20.29
C MET A 172 4.00 -1.00 -19.18
N LEU A 173 4.38 -1.30 -17.94
CA LEU A 173 3.80 -0.71 -16.72
C LEU A 173 4.94 -0.08 -15.92
N ALA A 174 4.72 1.14 -15.43
CA ALA A 174 5.64 1.80 -14.51
C ALA A 174 4.92 2.16 -13.22
N ALA A 175 5.53 1.85 -12.08
CA ALA A 175 5.02 2.24 -10.77
C ALA A 175 6.13 2.98 -10.01
N VAL A 176 5.73 3.93 -9.17
CA VAL A 176 6.67 4.69 -8.34
C VAL A 176 6.39 4.34 -6.88
N THR A 177 7.37 3.71 -6.25
CA THR A 177 7.37 3.51 -4.80
C THR A 177 7.95 4.74 -4.11
N CYS A 178 7.82 4.78 -2.80
CA CYS A 178 8.52 5.71 -1.93
C CYS A 178 10.05 5.64 -2.02
N ALA A 179 10.60 4.61 -2.66
CA ALA A 179 12.03 4.39 -2.76
C ALA A 179 12.58 4.54 -4.18
N GLU A 180 11.84 4.10 -5.19
CA GLU A 180 12.33 3.95 -6.56
C GLU A 180 11.21 3.85 -7.60
N VAL A 181 11.62 3.88 -8.88
CA VAL A 181 10.74 3.63 -10.02
C VAL A 181 10.94 2.19 -10.48
N VAL A 182 9.86 1.44 -10.57
CA VAL A 182 9.83 0.05 -11.05
C VAL A 182 9.14 -0.01 -12.40
N VAL A 183 9.70 -0.79 -13.32
CA VAL A 183 9.23 -0.91 -14.70
C VAL A 183 9.08 -2.38 -15.08
N TYR A 184 7.89 -2.75 -15.56
CA TYR A 184 7.56 -4.06 -16.12
C TYR A 184 7.49 -3.96 -17.64
N ARG A 185 8.03 -4.96 -18.35
CA ARG A 185 8.05 -5.08 -19.82
C ARG A 185 7.89 -6.53 -20.26
#